data_AF-A0A259TW97-F1
#
_entry.id   AF-A0A259TW97-F1
#
_cell.length_a   1.000
_cell.length_b   1.000
_cell.length_c   1.000
_cell.angle_alpha   90.00
_cell.angle_beta   90.00
_cell.angle_gamma   90.00
#
_symmetry.space_group_name_H-M   'P 1'
#
loop_
_entity.id
_entity.type
_entity.pdbx_description
1 polymer ?
#
loop_
_entity_poly.entity_id
_entity_poly.type
_entity_poly.pdbx_seq_one_letter_code
_entity_poly.pdbx_strand_id
1 'polypeptide(L)'
;MNPRLFLVPALAFVLAGCSGSAPAPSAPATPGAAPSADIDYDALQSLDYERYVRPLLASRDVLAASGASGPAAYDLESVVMAGPSGFVVPFDAAGSLMLRFVRDLPETAEIPFPNLRDLEPDELRYLERWIEAGARGSDGHIPFMDAQHLLFAGEQGQNSLAILDAETLRLVRRVYFDDHGIPSTPYGPHHFVFEPDGSAAYVSLVSAGVVAKVSLDLSVDPSDPAFLLGRTDNSFVTPGMMTLDPSSDRIYVGRSTLSDPRANGFGILNRETMEMESVATPFAVPHALSATPDGRYVITAELSGQADASRALVYDTRTEDITLVTIPTDDRPREFIHFSILGAHHMGGHGGGHSGHSMASYPYTVTLTSRSTNEVLFFTLAEDGTLTMDGTAPAGDGPYHAHANHDGTMLLIPDQRGNTVSILTADTRQPAATVRNAALSQPHSPAPGPDGSRFFVTSSNLTGNWTPPYLFHGADGQPASARAFGNVAAFTPMGELVGVVQLGAYPSGLEPVSLPEKTMDHGGMDHGGMNHDNH
;
A
#
# COMPACT_ATOMS: atom_id res chain seq x y z
N MET A 1 43.11 -59.19 3.96
CA MET A 1 42.62 -60.59 4.05
C MET A 1 41.43 -60.62 4.99
N ASN A 2 40.33 -61.16 4.45
CA ASN A 2 39.02 -61.50 5.02
C ASN A 2 38.04 -60.41 5.51
N PRO A 3 36.74 -60.54 5.14
CA PRO A 3 35.79 -59.45 5.01
C PRO A 3 34.71 -59.49 6.10
N ARG A 4 34.02 -58.37 6.31
CA ARG A 4 32.81 -58.33 7.17
C ARG A 4 31.58 -58.63 6.32
N LEU A 5 30.97 -59.78 6.62
CA LEU A 5 29.68 -60.25 6.14
C LEU A 5 28.57 -59.38 6.74
N PHE A 6 27.72 -58.79 5.91
CA PHE A 6 26.44 -58.19 6.34
C PHE A 6 25.36 -59.27 6.34
N LEU A 7 24.75 -59.48 7.51
CA LEU A 7 23.61 -60.36 7.71
C LEU A 7 22.33 -59.56 7.37
N VAL A 8 21.57 -60.00 6.38
CA VAL A 8 20.21 -59.55 6.09
C VAL A 8 19.25 -60.46 6.86
N PRO A 9 18.38 -59.96 7.74
CA PRO A 9 17.28 -60.77 8.26
C PRO A 9 16.11 -60.72 7.27
N ALA A 10 15.74 -61.90 6.75
CA ALA A 10 14.49 -62.14 6.06
C ALA A 10 13.33 -62.01 7.05
N LEU A 11 12.39 -61.11 6.78
CA LEU A 11 11.14 -61.00 7.53
C LEU A 11 10.06 -61.81 6.79
N ALA A 12 9.54 -62.83 7.48
CA ALA A 12 8.49 -63.71 7.01
C ALA A 12 7.16 -62.96 6.88
N PHE A 13 6.51 -63.09 5.73
CA PHE A 13 5.12 -62.67 5.52
C PHE A 13 4.18 -63.59 6.32
N VAL A 14 3.52 -63.03 7.33
CA VAL A 14 2.33 -63.64 7.96
C VAL A 14 1.11 -62.96 7.37
N LEU A 15 0.37 -63.69 6.53
CA LEU A 15 -0.97 -63.34 6.09
C LEU A 15 -1.94 -63.53 7.26
N ALA A 16 -2.26 -62.43 7.94
CA ALA A 16 -3.40 -62.35 8.86
C ALA A 16 -4.51 -61.57 8.14
N GLY A 17 -5.56 -62.27 7.72
CA GLY A 17 -6.79 -61.66 7.26
C GLY A 17 -7.54 -61.05 8.44
N CYS A 18 -7.71 -59.73 8.40
CA CYS A 18 -8.67 -59.02 9.24
C CYS A 18 -9.62 -58.24 8.32
N SER A 19 -10.88 -58.65 8.34
CA SER A 19 -12.01 -57.97 7.73
C SER A 19 -12.25 -56.63 8.45
N GLY A 20 -11.72 -55.56 7.88
CA GLY A 20 -12.08 -54.19 8.21
C GLY A 20 -12.72 -53.55 6.98
N SER A 21 -14.04 -53.41 6.97
CA SER A 21 -14.75 -52.62 5.98
C SER A 21 -14.30 -51.16 6.10
N ALA A 22 -13.56 -50.67 5.10
CA ALA A 22 -13.36 -49.24 4.92
C ALA A 22 -14.75 -48.57 4.78
N PRO A 23 -15.01 -47.44 5.45
CA PRO A 23 -16.22 -46.69 5.15
C PRO A 23 -16.13 -46.23 3.70
N ALA A 24 -17.22 -46.41 2.95
CA ALA A 24 -17.33 -45.92 1.59
C ALA A 24 -17.09 -44.41 1.55
N PRO A 25 -16.52 -43.85 0.47
CA PRO A 25 -16.49 -42.41 0.29
C PRO A 25 -17.93 -41.89 0.38
N SER A 26 -18.19 -41.00 1.34
CA SER A 26 -19.46 -40.32 1.47
C SER A 26 -19.80 -39.66 0.13
N ALA A 27 -21.04 -39.88 -0.34
CA ALA A 27 -21.57 -39.26 -1.54
C ALA A 27 -21.31 -37.73 -1.57
N PRO A 28 -21.18 -37.11 -2.74
CA PRO A 28 -21.02 -35.66 -2.83
C PRO A 28 -22.21 -34.99 -2.11
N ALA A 29 -21.91 -34.14 -1.13
CA ALA A 29 -22.91 -33.37 -0.42
C ALA A 29 -23.67 -32.50 -1.42
N THR A 30 -25.00 -32.51 -1.33
CA THR A 30 -25.87 -31.63 -2.10
C THR A 30 -25.54 -30.17 -1.77
N PRO A 31 -25.33 -29.28 -2.74
CA PRO A 31 -25.15 -27.86 -2.49
C PRO A 31 -26.38 -27.32 -1.74
N GLY A 32 -26.17 -26.72 -0.56
CA GLY A 32 -27.23 -26.05 0.21
C GLY A 32 -27.86 -26.84 1.37
N ALA A 33 -27.33 -28.00 1.76
CA ALA A 33 -27.68 -28.59 3.05
C ALA A 33 -26.98 -27.82 4.19
N ALA A 34 -27.72 -27.44 5.24
CA ALA A 34 -27.13 -26.87 6.45
C ALA A 34 -26.06 -27.83 6.99
N PRO A 35 -24.88 -27.35 7.43
CA PRO A 35 -23.92 -28.21 8.10
C PRO A 35 -24.61 -28.86 9.30
N SER A 36 -24.55 -30.18 9.40
CA SER A 36 -24.98 -30.87 10.62
C SER A 36 -24.18 -30.29 11.80
N ALA A 37 -24.77 -30.20 12.99
CA ALA A 37 -24.11 -29.81 14.24
C ALA A 37 -22.96 -30.75 14.68
N ASP A 38 -22.39 -31.53 13.75
CA ASP A 38 -21.46 -32.64 13.93
C ASP A 38 -20.21 -32.51 13.02
N ILE A 39 -19.96 -31.35 12.38
CA ILE A 39 -18.73 -31.15 11.59
C ILE A 39 -17.61 -30.74 12.54
N ASP A 40 -16.58 -31.60 12.66
CA ASP A 40 -15.30 -31.24 13.28
C ASP A 40 -14.47 -30.44 12.27
N TYR A 41 -14.46 -29.11 12.42
CA TYR A 41 -13.78 -28.22 11.48
C TYR A 41 -12.25 -28.31 11.59
N ASP A 42 -11.70 -28.73 12.73
CA ASP A 42 -10.26 -28.93 12.89
C ASP A 42 -9.77 -30.15 12.07
N ALA A 43 -10.61 -31.18 11.92
CA ALA A 43 -10.28 -32.38 11.14
C ALA A 43 -10.27 -32.14 9.62
N LEU A 44 -10.92 -31.08 9.13
CA LEU A 44 -11.00 -30.79 7.69
C LEU A 44 -9.65 -30.34 7.14
N GLN A 45 -9.21 -30.97 6.05
CA GLN A 45 -7.99 -30.59 5.32
C GLN A 45 -8.27 -29.67 4.12
N SER A 46 -9.45 -29.80 3.50
CA SER A 46 -9.89 -28.95 2.40
C SER A 46 -10.40 -27.62 2.95
N LEU A 47 -10.09 -26.52 2.25
CA LEU A 47 -10.54 -25.14 2.54
C LEU A 47 -11.57 -24.67 1.49
N ASP A 48 -12.54 -25.52 1.17
CA ASP A 48 -13.53 -25.26 0.11
C ASP A 48 -14.63 -24.29 0.59
N TYR A 49 -14.79 -23.18 -0.13
CA TYR A 49 -15.74 -22.13 0.21
C TYR A 49 -17.19 -22.60 0.14
N GLU A 50 -17.61 -23.16 -0.99
CA GLU A 50 -18.98 -23.63 -1.22
C GLU A 50 -19.37 -24.77 -0.29
N ARG A 51 -18.42 -25.65 0.02
CA ARG A 51 -18.70 -26.84 0.84
C ARG A 51 -18.75 -26.55 2.34
N TYR A 52 -17.93 -25.62 2.83
CA TYR A 52 -17.73 -25.45 4.27
C TYR A 52 -17.88 -24.02 4.77
N VAL A 53 -17.37 -23.01 4.05
CA VAL A 53 -17.42 -21.60 4.51
C VAL A 53 -18.82 -21.00 4.32
N ARG A 54 -19.36 -21.05 3.10
CA ARG A 54 -20.70 -20.50 2.81
C ARG A 54 -21.79 -21.14 3.70
N PRO A 55 -21.87 -22.48 3.84
CA PRO A 55 -22.89 -23.10 4.70
C PRO A 55 -22.70 -22.76 6.17
N LEU A 56 -21.46 -22.66 6.66
CA LEU A 56 -21.16 -22.23 8.03
C LEU A 56 -21.71 -20.83 8.30
N LEU A 57 -21.29 -19.84 7.52
CA LEU A 57 -21.71 -18.45 7.69
C LEU A 57 -23.22 -18.27 7.56
N ALA A 58 -23.84 -18.98 6.60
CA ALA A 58 -25.29 -18.95 6.41
C ALA A 58 -26.06 -19.61 7.56
N SER A 59 -25.55 -20.71 8.12
CA SER A 59 -26.21 -21.42 9.23
C SER A 59 -26.19 -20.64 10.55
N ARG A 60 -25.14 -19.84 10.75
CA ARG A 60 -24.97 -18.92 11.88
C ARG A 60 -25.60 -17.54 11.62
N ASP A 61 -26.16 -17.34 10.43
CA ASP A 61 -26.76 -16.10 9.96
C ASP A 61 -25.85 -14.88 10.20
N VAL A 62 -24.55 -15.02 9.90
CA VAL A 62 -23.50 -14.03 10.22
C VAL A 62 -23.81 -12.64 9.65
N LEU A 63 -24.43 -12.59 8.47
CA LEU A 63 -24.75 -11.34 7.77
C LEU A 63 -26.17 -10.83 8.03
N ALA A 64 -26.92 -11.40 8.98
CA ALA A 64 -28.30 -10.98 9.27
C ALA A 64 -28.46 -9.47 9.50
N ALA A 65 -27.48 -8.86 10.17
CA ALA A 65 -27.48 -7.43 10.50
C ALA A 65 -27.40 -6.51 9.28
N SER A 66 -26.93 -7.00 8.12
CA SER A 66 -26.96 -6.26 6.85
C SER A 66 -28.25 -6.49 6.05
N GLY A 67 -29.22 -7.25 6.59
CA GLY A 67 -30.46 -7.62 5.89
C GLY A 67 -30.30 -8.78 4.91
N ALA A 68 -29.12 -9.41 4.85
CA ALA A 68 -28.88 -10.63 4.09
C ALA A 68 -29.71 -11.79 4.66
N SER A 69 -30.25 -12.66 3.80
CA SER A 69 -30.96 -13.87 4.23
C SER A 69 -30.81 -15.02 3.25
N GLY A 70 -30.70 -16.24 3.80
CA GLY A 70 -30.57 -17.48 3.05
C GLY A 70 -29.19 -17.69 2.41
N PRO A 71 -28.88 -18.91 1.92
CA PRO A 71 -27.53 -19.27 1.48
C PRO A 71 -26.99 -18.47 0.28
N ALA A 72 -27.89 -17.95 -0.58
CA ALA A 72 -27.52 -17.17 -1.75
C ALA A 72 -26.95 -15.79 -1.40
N ALA A 73 -27.24 -15.26 -0.20
CA ALA A 73 -26.70 -13.98 0.26
C ALA A 73 -25.26 -14.09 0.80
N TYR A 74 -24.70 -15.31 0.82
CA TYR A 74 -23.35 -15.63 1.26
C TYR A 74 -22.51 -16.12 0.08
N ASP A 75 -22.66 -15.50 -1.09
CA ASP A 75 -21.64 -15.65 -2.12
C ASP A 75 -20.33 -14.97 -1.71
N LEU A 76 -19.22 -15.39 -2.31
CA LEU A 76 -17.88 -14.99 -1.89
C LEU A 76 -17.72 -13.47 -1.90
N GLU A 77 -18.14 -12.82 -2.97
CA GLU A 77 -18.03 -11.37 -3.11
C GLU A 77 -18.91 -10.66 -2.08
N SER A 78 -20.16 -11.11 -1.90
CA SER A 78 -21.05 -10.60 -0.85
C SER A 78 -20.44 -10.71 0.54
N VAL A 79 -19.81 -11.84 0.89
CA VAL A 79 -19.15 -12.01 2.19
C VAL A 79 -17.97 -11.08 2.35
N VAL A 80 -17.08 -11.02 1.35
CA VAL A 80 -15.88 -10.17 1.38
C VAL A 80 -16.27 -8.68 1.46
N MET A 81 -17.37 -8.29 0.81
CA MET A 81 -17.85 -6.91 0.73
C MET A 81 -18.87 -6.54 1.81
N ALA A 82 -19.35 -7.49 2.62
CA ALA A 82 -20.46 -7.24 3.55
C ALA A 82 -20.14 -6.17 4.61
N GLY A 83 -18.91 -6.19 5.13
CA GLY A 83 -18.51 -5.41 6.30
C GLY A 83 -17.84 -4.07 6.00
N PRO A 84 -17.22 -3.45 7.01
CA PRO A 84 -16.29 -2.34 6.82
C PRO A 84 -15.08 -2.76 5.98
N SER A 85 -14.29 -1.77 5.53
CA SER A 85 -13.05 -2.03 4.79
C SER A 85 -12.12 -2.96 5.58
N GLY A 86 -11.63 -4.02 4.93
CA GLY A 86 -10.82 -5.06 5.58
C GLY A 86 -11.63 -6.13 6.32
N PHE A 87 -12.91 -6.32 6.01
CA PHE A 87 -13.71 -7.39 6.62
C PHE A 87 -13.10 -8.77 6.42
N VAL A 88 -12.74 -9.09 5.17
CA VAL A 88 -11.86 -10.20 4.81
C VAL A 88 -10.70 -9.63 3.99
N VAL A 89 -9.48 -9.82 4.47
CA VAL A 89 -8.24 -9.48 3.76
C VAL A 89 -7.55 -10.79 3.40
N PRO A 90 -7.52 -11.19 2.12
CA PRO A 90 -6.84 -12.40 1.70
C PRO A 90 -5.39 -12.47 2.20
N PHE A 91 -5.00 -13.63 2.74
CA PHE A 91 -3.68 -13.90 3.33
C PHE A 91 -3.36 -13.12 4.62
N ASP A 92 -4.35 -12.50 5.27
CA ASP A 92 -4.15 -11.75 6.52
C ASP A 92 -5.32 -11.99 7.48
N ALA A 93 -5.39 -13.18 8.10
CA ALA A 93 -6.46 -13.50 9.04
C ALA A 93 -6.33 -12.67 10.32
N ALA A 94 -5.09 -12.39 10.74
CA ALA A 94 -4.81 -11.51 11.89
C ALA A 94 -5.30 -10.06 11.66
N GLY A 95 -5.25 -9.55 10.42
CA GLY A 95 -5.75 -8.23 10.06
C GLY A 95 -7.22 -8.18 9.63
N SER A 96 -7.85 -9.33 9.35
CA SER A 96 -9.23 -9.43 8.87
C SER A 96 -10.27 -9.15 9.97
N LEU A 97 -11.10 -8.12 9.79
CA LEU A 97 -12.06 -7.68 10.81
C LEU A 97 -13.06 -8.77 11.20
N MET A 98 -13.41 -9.69 10.28
CA MET A 98 -14.27 -10.83 10.56
C MET A 98 -13.80 -11.61 11.80
N LEU A 99 -12.50 -11.82 11.96
CA LEU A 99 -11.95 -12.52 13.12
C LEU A 99 -11.61 -11.55 14.25
N ARG A 100 -11.09 -10.36 13.93
CA ARG A 100 -10.72 -9.37 14.95
C ARG A 100 -11.90 -8.88 15.78
N PHE A 101 -13.11 -8.81 15.21
CA PHE A 101 -14.29 -8.40 15.97
C PHE A 101 -14.61 -9.31 17.15
N VAL A 102 -14.25 -10.59 17.06
CA VAL A 102 -14.52 -11.57 18.12
C VAL A 102 -13.29 -11.89 18.97
N ARG A 103 -12.08 -11.75 18.40
CA ARG A 103 -10.81 -12.05 19.09
C ARG A 103 -10.23 -10.85 19.84
N ASP A 104 -10.34 -9.67 19.24
CA ASP A 104 -9.53 -8.51 19.64
C ASP A 104 -10.35 -7.37 20.21
N LEU A 105 -11.69 -7.49 20.24
CA LEU A 105 -12.56 -6.51 20.91
C LEU A 105 -13.09 -7.06 22.24
N PRO A 106 -13.43 -6.19 23.20
CA PRO A 106 -14.13 -6.61 24.40
C PRO A 106 -15.42 -7.35 24.05
N GLU A 107 -15.77 -8.38 24.82
CA GLU A 107 -17.05 -9.12 24.64
C GLU A 107 -18.28 -8.19 24.72
N THR A 108 -18.16 -7.08 25.43
CA THR A 108 -19.22 -6.07 25.57
C THR A 108 -19.28 -5.06 24.42
N ALA A 109 -18.30 -5.04 23.51
CA ALA A 109 -18.28 -4.10 22.40
C ALA A 109 -19.43 -4.42 21.41
N GLU A 110 -20.08 -3.40 20.87
CA GLU A 110 -20.99 -3.60 19.74
C GLU A 110 -20.16 -3.83 18.47
N ILE A 111 -20.51 -4.87 17.69
CA ILE A 111 -19.84 -5.20 16.43
C ILE A 111 -20.87 -5.25 15.29
N PRO A 112 -20.48 -4.93 14.03
CA PRO A 112 -21.41 -4.90 12.90
C PRO A 112 -22.11 -6.24 12.61
N PHE A 113 -21.48 -7.36 12.96
CA PHE A 113 -21.99 -8.71 12.75
C PHE A 113 -21.99 -9.49 14.07
N PRO A 114 -22.98 -9.27 14.95
CA PRO A 114 -22.97 -9.82 16.30
C PRO A 114 -22.96 -11.36 16.32
N ASN A 115 -23.59 -12.00 15.34
CA ASN A 115 -23.65 -13.47 15.22
C ASN A 115 -22.28 -14.11 14.93
N LEU A 116 -21.23 -13.33 14.60
CA LEU A 116 -19.86 -13.84 14.59
C LEU A 116 -19.44 -14.39 15.96
N ARG A 117 -20.00 -13.85 17.06
CA ARG A 117 -19.72 -14.32 18.43
C ARG A 117 -20.31 -15.69 18.73
N ASP A 118 -21.25 -16.16 17.91
CA ASP A 118 -21.88 -17.47 18.07
C ASP A 118 -21.11 -18.57 17.32
N LEU A 119 -20.01 -18.22 16.64
CA LEU A 119 -19.11 -19.18 16.01
C LEU A 119 -18.32 -19.95 17.07
N GLU A 120 -18.21 -21.25 16.87
CA GLU A 120 -17.45 -22.14 17.73
C GLU A 120 -15.93 -21.99 17.51
N PRO A 121 -15.08 -22.35 18.49
CA PRO A 121 -13.64 -22.15 18.37
C PRO A 121 -12.98 -22.84 17.17
N ASP A 122 -13.43 -24.03 16.78
CA ASP A 122 -12.95 -24.76 15.61
C ASP A 122 -13.44 -24.14 14.29
N GLU A 123 -14.70 -23.65 14.26
CA GLU A 123 -15.25 -22.85 13.16
C GLU A 123 -14.38 -21.60 12.91
N LEU A 124 -14.01 -20.88 13.97
CA LEU A 124 -13.12 -19.70 13.88
C LEU A 124 -11.72 -20.05 13.38
N ARG A 125 -11.14 -21.18 13.82
CA ARG A 125 -9.83 -21.66 13.33
C ARG A 125 -9.89 -22.08 11.86
N TYR A 126 -11.01 -22.63 11.42
CA TYR A 126 -11.21 -22.97 10.02
C TYR A 126 -11.33 -21.73 9.13
N LEU A 127 -12.10 -20.71 9.56
CA LEU A 127 -12.16 -19.43 8.84
C LEU A 127 -10.80 -18.74 8.78
N GLU A 128 -10.02 -18.77 9.88
CA GLU A 128 -8.64 -18.30 9.91
C GLU A 128 -7.78 -19.00 8.85
N ARG A 129 -7.74 -20.34 8.85
CA ARG A 129 -6.99 -21.10 7.85
C ARG A 129 -7.44 -20.79 6.41
N TRP A 130 -8.74 -20.62 6.19
CA TRP A 130 -9.28 -20.25 4.87
C TRP A 130 -8.82 -18.86 4.43
N ILE A 131 -8.84 -17.87 5.33
CA ILE A 131 -8.35 -16.52 5.04
C ILE A 131 -6.84 -16.52 4.79
N GLU A 132 -6.06 -17.20 5.63
CA GLU A 132 -4.61 -17.37 5.47
C GLU A 132 -4.27 -18.05 4.13
N ALA A 133 -5.11 -18.95 3.62
CA ALA A 133 -4.96 -19.54 2.31
C ALA A 133 -5.38 -18.63 1.13
N GLY A 134 -5.71 -17.36 1.39
CA GLY A 134 -6.11 -16.36 0.41
C GLY A 134 -7.62 -16.17 0.28
N ALA A 135 -8.42 -16.65 1.23
CA ALA A 135 -9.89 -16.54 1.23
C ALA A 135 -10.52 -17.01 -0.10
N ARG A 136 -9.98 -18.08 -0.68
CA ARG A 136 -10.29 -18.50 -2.05
C ARG A 136 -11.72 -19.01 -2.20
N GLY A 137 -12.30 -18.74 -3.37
CA GLY A 137 -13.50 -19.44 -3.85
C GLY A 137 -13.19 -20.90 -4.20
N SER A 138 -14.22 -21.70 -4.42
CA SER A 138 -14.05 -23.12 -4.81
C SER A 138 -13.47 -23.30 -6.22
N ASP A 139 -13.47 -22.25 -7.04
CA ASP A 139 -12.79 -22.17 -8.34
C ASP A 139 -11.31 -21.74 -8.22
N GLY A 140 -10.84 -21.44 -7.00
CA GLY A 140 -9.48 -20.98 -6.71
C GLY A 140 -9.28 -19.47 -6.85
N HIS A 141 -10.31 -18.71 -7.25
CA HIS A 141 -10.25 -17.25 -7.35
C HIS A 141 -9.99 -16.63 -5.97
N ILE A 142 -9.04 -15.70 -5.91
CA ILE A 142 -8.72 -14.92 -4.71
C ILE A 142 -9.46 -13.59 -4.83
N PRO A 143 -10.25 -13.16 -3.83
CA PRO A 143 -10.88 -11.86 -3.84
C PRO A 143 -9.87 -10.73 -4.11
N PHE A 144 -10.25 -9.79 -4.98
CA PHE A 144 -9.43 -8.63 -5.39
C PHE A 144 -8.15 -8.94 -6.17
N MET A 145 -7.90 -10.19 -6.62
CA MET A 145 -6.67 -10.52 -7.36
C MET A 145 -6.51 -9.80 -8.72
N ASP A 146 -7.61 -9.26 -9.23
CA ASP A 146 -7.72 -8.50 -10.47
C ASP A 146 -7.94 -7.00 -10.22
N ALA A 147 -7.79 -6.52 -8.98
CA ALA A 147 -7.91 -5.10 -8.66
C ALA A 147 -6.80 -4.31 -9.38
N GLN A 148 -7.20 -3.25 -10.08
CA GLN A 148 -6.30 -2.49 -10.95
C GLN A 148 -5.82 -1.20 -10.29
N HIS A 149 -6.70 -0.48 -9.60
CA HIS A 149 -6.38 0.84 -9.07
C HIS A 149 -6.09 0.76 -7.58
N LEU A 150 -4.81 0.69 -7.24
CA LEU A 150 -4.37 0.45 -5.87
C LEU A 150 -3.79 1.72 -5.22
N LEU A 151 -3.92 1.81 -3.90
CA LEU A 151 -3.28 2.80 -3.05
C LEU A 151 -2.36 2.09 -2.07
N PHE A 152 -1.08 2.46 -2.09
CA PHE A 152 -0.07 1.93 -1.18
C PHE A 152 0.10 2.89 0.00
N ALA A 153 -0.24 2.44 1.20
CA ALA A 153 -0.16 3.22 2.43
C ALA A 153 0.79 2.56 3.43
N GLY A 154 1.85 3.26 3.83
CA GLY A 154 2.83 2.74 4.79
C GLY A 154 2.36 2.90 6.22
N GLU A 155 2.10 1.79 6.93
CA GLU A 155 1.82 1.77 8.38
C GLU A 155 3.17 1.82 9.13
N GLN A 156 3.77 3.01 9.14
CA GLN A 156 5.16 3.23 9.53
C GLN A 156 5.46 2.76 10.96
N GLY A 157 4.49 2.81 11.87
CA GLY A 157 4.66 2.37 13.25
C GLY A 157 4.61 0.86 13.45
N GLN A 158 4.14 0.10 12.45
CA GLN A 158 3.95 -1.36 12.52
C GLN A 158 4.81 -2.15 11.53
N ASN A 159 5.65 -1.47 10.75
CA ASN A 159 6.46 -2.09 9.72
C ASN A 159 5.64 -2.91 8.70
N SER A 160 4.48 -2.38 8.33
CA SER A 160 3.60 -2.98 7.33
C SER A 160 3.18 -2.00 6.24
N LEU A 161 2.86 -2.55 5.08
CA LEU A 161 2.26 -1.84 3.95
C LEU A 161 0.82 -2.29 3.81
N ALA A 162 -0.12 -1.35 3.87
CA ALA A 162 -1.52 -1.56 3.54
C ALA A 162 -1.76 -1.22 2.06
N ILE A 163 -2.41 -2.12 1.33
CA ILE A 163 -2.79 -1.92 -0.07
C ILE A 163 -4.31 -1.87 -0.14
N LEU A 164 -4.84 -0.76 -0.64
CA LEU A 164 -6.26 -0.54 -0.78
C LEU A 164 -6.65 -0.51 -2.26
N ASP A 165 -7.80 -1.07 -2.59
CA ASP A 165 -8.47 -0.78 -3.86
C ASP A 165 -9.12 0.61 -3.78
N ALA A 166 -8.68 1.51 -4.67
CA ALA A 166 -9.13 2.90 -4.75
C ALA A 166 -10.60 3.00 -5.20
N GLU A 167 -11.09 2.02 -5.97
CA GLU A 167 -12.46 2.04 -6.47
C GLU A 167 -13.45 1.79 -5.34
N THR A 168 -13.28 0.66 -4.65
CA THR A 168 -14.21 0.17 -3.63
C THR A 168 -13.86 0.59 -2.20
N LEU A 169 -12.71 1.25 -1.98
CA LEU A 169 -12.17 1.61 -0.66
C LEU A 169 -11.97 0.41 0.27
N ARG A 170 -11.55 -0.72 -0.30
CA ARG A 170 -11.28 -1.95 0.44
C ARG A 170 -9.80 -2.09 0.69
N LEU A 171 -9.42 -2.37 1.93
CA LEU A 171 -8.11 -2.96 2.23
C LEU A 171 -8.07 -4.36 1.63
N VAL A 172 -7.26 -4.56 0.60
CA VAL A 172 -7.20 -5.81 -0.17
C VAL A 172 -5.96 -6.65 0.16
N ARG A 173 -4.92 -6.01 0.71
CA ARG A 173 -3.70 -6.70 1.14
C ARG A 173 -3.01 -5.94 2.26
N ARG A 174 -2.33 -6.68 3.12
CA ARG A 174 -1.28 -6.16 4.00
C ARG A 174 0.00 -6.97 3.81
N VAL A 175 1.13 -6.29 3.82
CA VAL A 175 2.46 -6.90 3.74
C VAL A 175 3.20 -6.57 5.02
N TYR A 176 3.70 -7.59 5.72
CA TYR A 176 4.52 -7.42 6.92
C TYR A 176 5.98 -7.67 6.58
N PHE A 177 6.85 -6.67 6.74
CA PHE A 177 8.25 -6.80 6.34
C PHE A 177 9.08 -7.63 7.32
N ASP A 178 8.56 -7.86 8.54
CA ASP A 178 9.15 -8.76 9.52
C ASP A 178 9.19 -10.21 9.00
N ASP A 179 8.16 -10.65 8.26
CA ASP A 179 8.08 -11.98 7.65
C ASP A 179 9.17 -12.21 6.60
N HIS A 180 9.66 -11.12 6.01
CA HIS A 180 10.74 -11.11 5.03
C HIS A 180 12.13 -10.88 5.66
N GLY A 181 12.21 -10.91 7.00
CA GLY A 181 13.44 -10.66 7.73
C GLY A 181 13.98 -9.24 7.51
N ILE A 182 13.09 -8.25 7.38
CA ILE A 182 13.42 -6.82 7.30
C ILE A 182 12.71 -6.06 8.43
N PRO A 183 13.12 -6.26 9.70
CA PRO A 183 12.58 -5.50 10.81
C PRO A 183 12.95 -4.02 10.70
N SER A 184 11.96 -3.14 10.84
CA SER A 184 12.15 -1.69 10.73
C SER A 184 11.35 -0.94 11.80
N THR A 185 11.90 -0.89 13.01
CA THR A 185 11.30 -0.21 14.18
C THR A 185 12.22 0.93 14.66
N PRO A 186 11.68 2.09 15.09
CA PRO A 186 10.25 2.41 15.22
C PRO A 186 9.59 2.96 13.95
N TYR A 187 10.34 3.04 12.84
CA TYR A 187 9.84 3.60 11.59
C TYR A 187 10.04 2.62 10.43
N GLY A 188 8.94 2.10 9.89
CA GLY A 188 8.86 1.16 8.79
C GLY A 188 8.73 1.83 7.42
N PRO A 189 7.82 1.34 6.55
CA PRO A 189 7.59 1.87 5.21
C PRO A 189 7.26 3.37 5.21
N HIS A 190 7.85 4.14 4.29
CA HIS A 190 7.64 5.58 4.20
C HIS A 190 7.27 6.09 2.80
N HIS A 191 7.89 5.59 1.73
CA HIS A 191 7.61 6.02 0.35
C HIS A 191 7.63 4.84 -0.61
N PHE A 192 6.97 5.02 -1.76
CA PHE A 192 6.78 3.98 -2.76
C PHE A 192 7.06 4.51 -4.17
N VAL A 193 7.64 3.68 -5.02
CA VAL A 193 7.69 3.91 -6.47
C VAL A 193 7.44 2.58 -7.19
N PHE A 194 6.91 2.61 -8.40
CA PHE A 194 6.43 1.41 -9.08
C PHE A 194 7.13 1.22 -10.43
N GLU A 195 7.37 -0.05 -10.77
CA GLU A 195 7.77 -0.43 -12.11
C GLU A 195 6.71 0.02 -13.13
N PRO A 196 7.08 0.62 -14.28
CA PRO A 196 6.12 1.10 -15.28
C PRO A 196 5.20 0.01 -15.86
N ASP A 197 5.65 -1.25 -15.84
CA ASP A 197 4.89 -2.41 -16.30
C ASP A 197 3.93 -2.98 -15.23
N GLY A 198 3.93 -2.41 -14.02
CA GLY A 198 3.10 -2.88 -12.90
C GLY A 198 3.56 -4.20 -12.30
N SER A 199 4.80 -4.65 -12.54
CA SER A 199 5.31 -5.92 -12.01
C SER A 199 5.77 -5.85 -10.55
N ALA A 200 6.33 -4.71 -10.12
CA ALA A 200 6.92 -4.56 -8.80
C ALA A 200 6.79 -3.14 -8.23
N ALA A 201 6.84 -3.06 -6.91
CA ALA A 201 6.98 -1.82 -6.16
C ALA A 201 8.30 -1.79 -5.40
N TYR A 202 8.83 -0.59 -5.19
CA TYR A 202 9.96 -0.33 -4.30
C TYR A 202 9.47 0.40 -3.06
N VAL A 203 9.91 -0.06 -1.89
CA VAL A 203 9.45 0.43 -0.58
C VAL A 203 10.64 0.88 0.25
N SER A 204 10.67 2.15 0.66
CA SER A 204 11.69 2.63 1.59
C SER A 204 11.31 2.30 3.03
N LEU A 205 12.21 1.59 3.74
CA LEU A 205 12.06 1.14 5.12
C LEU A 205 13.05 1.92 5.99
N VAL A 206 12.54 2.92 6.70
CA VAL A 206 13.37 3.99 7.28
C VAL A 206 14.36 3.47 8.30
N SER A 207 13.91 2.75 9.33
CA SER A 207 14.79 2.30 10.42
C SER A 207 15.67 1.12 10.01
N ALA A 208 15.22 0.31 9.05
CA ALA A 208 16.02 -0.78 8.50
C ALA A 208 17.19 -0.27 7.65
N GLY A 209 17.09 0.93 7.06
CA GLY A 209 18.06 1.38 6.07
C GLY A 209 17.89 0.70 4.71
N VAL A 210 16.72 0.13 4.43
CA VAL A 210 16.49 -0.77 3.29
C VAL A 210 15.56 -0.12 2.28
N VAL A 211 15.82 -0.36 0.99
CA VAL A 211 14.78 -0.32 -0.05
C VAL A 211 14.48 -1.74 -0.47
N ALA A 212 13.23 -2.17 -0.30
CA ALA A 212 12.74 -3.49 -0.68
C ALA A 212 12.02 -3.42 -2.02
N LYS A 213 12.26 -4.40 -2.91
CA LYS A 213 11.52 -4.60 -4.16
C LYS A 213 10.55 -5.75 -3.95
N VAL A 214 9.25 -5.48 -4.10
CA VAL A 214 8.17 -6.43 -3.83
C VAL A 214 7.28 -6.64 -5.06
N SER A 215 6.71 -7.84 -5.20
CA SER A 215 5.78 -8.16 -6.28
C SER A 215 4.48 -7.35 -6.16
N LEU A 216 3.91 -6.97 -7.31
CA LEU A 216 2.56 -6.41 -7.41
C LEU A 216 1.50 -7.46 -7.81
N ASP A 217 1.88 -8.73 -7.96
CA ASP A 217 0.92 -9.78 -8.26
C ASP A 217 0.09 -10.15 -7.02
N LEU A 218 -1.16 -9.67 -7.00
CA LEU A 218 -2.15 -9.97 -5.96
C LEU A 218 -2.62 -11.44 -5.94
N SER A 219 -2.10 -12.32 -6.82
CA SER A 219 -2.31 -13.77 -6.70
C SER A 219 -1.32 -14.45 -5.73
N VAL A 220 -0.20 -13.79 -5.44
CA VAL A 220 0.89 -14.32 -4.59
C VAL A 220 0.62 -13.99 -3.13
N ASP A 221 0.82 -14.98 -2.26
CA ASP A 221 0.80 -14.79 -0.81
C ASP A 221 1.93 -13.81 -0.41
N PRO A 222 1.61 -12.68 0.26
CA PRO A 222 2.61 -11.69 0.62
C PRO A 222 3.65 -12.20 1.63
N SER A 223 3.42 -13.32 2.31
CA SER A 223 4.39 -13.96 3.20
C SER A 223 5.33 -14.94 2.48
N ASP A 224 5.03 -15.31 1.23
CA ASP A 224 5.87 -16.20 0.44
C ASP A 224 7.23 -15.50 0.14
N PRO A 225 8.38 -16.18 0.34
CA PRO A 225 9.68 -15.63 -0.01
C PRO A 225 9.80 -15.10 -1.46
N ALA A 226 9.01 -15.63 -2.40
CA ALA A 226 8.96 -15.16 -3.78
C ALA A 226 8.30 -13.78 -3.96
N PHE A 227 7.55 -13.30 -2.95
CA PHE A 227 6.98 -11.96 -2.94
C PHE A 227 8.07 -10.87 -2.85
N LEU A 228 9.15 -11.12 -2.10
CA LEU A 228 10.32 -10.25 -2.04
C LEU A 228 11.25 -10.52 -3.22
N LEU A 229 11.22 -9.63 -4.20
CA LEU A 229 12.01 -9.74 -5.43
C LEU A 229 13.46 -9.29 -5.24
N GLY A 230 13.74 -8.48 -4.21
CA GLY A 230 15.09 -8.02 -3.87
C GLY A 230 15.10 -6.99 -2.76
N ARG A 231 16.28 -6.67 -2.23
CA ARG A 231 16.48 -5.59 -1.25
C ARG A 231 17.91 -5.09 -1.27
N THR A 232 18.12 -3.84 -0.86
CA THR A 232 19.46 -3.28 -0.66
C THR A 232 20.18 -3.90 0.55
N ASP A 233 21.49 -3.68 0.64
CA ASP A 233 22.38 -4.19 1.70
C ASP A 233 22.49 -3.29 2.94
N ASN A 234 21.55 -2.35 3.09
CA ASN A 234 21.49 -1.36 4.17
C ASN A 234 22.66 -0.36 4.18
N SER A 235 23.40 -0.22 3.08
CA SER A 235 24.50 0.75 2.95
C SER A 235 24.07 2.21 3.00
N PHE A 236 22.80 2.51 2.69
CA PHE A 236 22.22 3.85 2.77
C PHE A 236 21.27 3.97 3.97
N VAL A 237 21.76 4.63 5.03
CA VAL A 237 21.01 4.80 6.27
C VAL A 237 19.76 5.68 6.06
N THR A 238 18.64 5.29 6.66
CA THR A 238 17.37 6.05 6.68
C THR A 238 16.86 6.53 5.31
N PRO A 239 16.62 5.60 4.35
CA PRO A 239 16.00 5.95 3.08
C PRO A 239 14.62 6.56 3.32
N GLY A 240 14.31 7.63 2.59
CA GLY A 240 13.08 8.39 2.71
C GLY A 240 12.31 8.40 1.39
N MET A 241 12.27 9.58 0.75
CA MET A 241 11.60 9.80 -0.52
C MET A 241 12.29 9.05 -1.66
N MET A 242 11.54 8.60 -2.65
CA MET A 242 12.09 7.94 -3.84
C MET A 242 11.44 8.50 -5.10
N THR A 243 12.19 8.52 -6.19
CA THR A 243 11.67 8.80 -7.53
C THR A 243 12.33 7.84 -8.51
N LEU A 244 11.52 7.27 -9.40
CA LEU A 244 11.96 6.29 -10.39
C LEU A 244 12.15 6.99 -11.73
N ASP A 245 13.27 6.70 -12.39
CA ASP A 245 13.46 7.06 -13.79
C ASP A 245 12.91 5.93 -14.67
N PRO A 246 11.82 6.15 -15.42
CA PRO A 246 11.22 5.10 -16.24
C PRO A 246 12.06 4.76 -17.47
N SER A 247 13.02 5.61 -17.84
CA SER A 247 13.86 5.46 -19.03
C SER A 247 15.17 4.72 -18.77
N SER A 248 15.54 4.51 -17.51
CA SER A 248 16.77 3.83 -17.09
C SER A 248 16.52 2.81 -15.99
N ASP A 249 17.57 2.15 -15.52
CA ASP A 249 17.54 1.19 -14.41
C ASP A 249 17.69 1.86 -13.04
N ARG A 250 17.46 3.18 -12.93
CA ARG A 250 17.77 3.97 -11.72
C ARG A 250 16.54 4.37 -10.92
N ILE A 251 16.69 4.30 -9.60
CA ILE A 251 15.82 4.97 -8.63
C ILE A 251 16.69 5.90 -7.80
N TYR A 252 16.24 7.14 -7.63
CA TYR A 252 16.90 8.09 -6.75
C TYR A 252 16.24 8.05 -5.38
N VAL A 253 17.05 8.06 -4.32
CA VAL A 253 16.59 7.85 -2.95
C VAL A 253 17.08 8.97 -2.04
N GLY A 254 16.14 9.76 -1.52
CA GLY A 254 16.37 10.79 -0.54
C GLY A 254 16.49 10.19 0.86
N ARG A 255 16.79 11.05 1.82
CA ARG A 255 16.87 10.70 3.24
C ARG A 255 15.54 10.97 3.94
N SER A 256 15.23 10.22 4.98
CA SER A 256 14.05 10.48 5.82
C SER A 256 14.23 11.75 6.66
N THR A 257 13.11 12.37 7.07
CA THR A 257 13.10 13.44 8.08
C THR A 257 13.71 13.03 9.43
N LEU A 258 13.85 11.71 9.64
CA LEU A 258 14.35 11.07 10.87
C LEU A 258 15.84 10.73 10.80
N SER A 259 16.54 11.12 9.74
CA SER A 259 17.96 10.83 9.53
C SER A 259 18.85 11.57 10.53
N ASP A 260 20.08 11.06 10.74
CA ASP A 260 21.12 11.82 11.45
C ASP A 260 21.24 13.23 10.81
N PRO A 261 21.17 14.32 11.58
CA PRO A 261 21.25 15.69 11.06
C PRO A 261 22.54 16.03 10.29
N ARG A 262 23.55 15.16 10.32
CA ARG A 262 24.82 15.28 9.60
C ARG A 262 24.90 14.37 8.38
N ALA A 263 23.95 13.44 8.20
CA ALA A 263 23.93 12.53 7.07
C ALA A 263 23.86 13.34 5.78
N ASN A 264 24.78 13.11 4.85
CA ASN A 264 24.80 13.79 3.55
C ASN A 264 24.52 12.79 2.43
N GLY A 265 24.23 13.32 1.26
CA GLY A 265 24.08 12.53 0.04
C GLY A 265 22.71 11.92 -0.15
N PHE A 266 22.34 11.74 -1.41
CA PHE A 266 21.20 10.92 -1.86
C PHE A 266 21.72 9.62 -2.47
N GLY A 267 20.86 8.62 -2.59
CA GLY A 267 21.16 7.31 -3.16
C GLY A 267 20.79 7.22 -4.63
N ILE A 268 21.56 6.44 -5.40
CA ILE A 268 21.18 5.95 -6.73
C ILE A 268 21.13 4.43 -6.63
N LEU A 269 19.93 3.88 -6.74
CA LEU A 269 19.64 2.45 -6.68
C LEU A 269 19.52 1.90 -8.10
N ASN A 270 20.25 0.82 -8.37
CA ASN A 270 20.07 0.00 -9.55
C ASN A 270 18.90 -0.99 -9.36
N ARG A 271 17.89 -0.91 -10.23
CA ARG A 271 16.63 -1.66 -10.17
C ARG A 271 16.77 -3.16 -10.43
N GLU A 272 17.82 -3.56 -11.16
CA GLU A 272 18.06 -4.96 -11.52
C GLU A 272 18.86 -5.67 -10.43
N THR A 273 19.94 -5.04 -9.96
CA THR A 273 20.88 -5.64 -9.01
C THR A 273 20.56 -5.34 -7.55
N MET A 274 19.72 -4.32 -7.29
CA MET A 274 19.47 -3.75 -5.96
C MET A 274 20.72 -3.17 -5.28
N GLU A 275 21.80 -2.94 -6.02
CA GLU A 275 22.98 -2.21 -5.53
C GLU A 275 22.67 -0.71 -5.43
N MET A 276 23.16 -0.07 -4.36
CA MET A 276 22.94 1.35 -4.11
C MET A 276 24.26 2.08 -3.91
N GLU A 277 24.48 3.13 -4.70
CA GLU A 277 25.56 4.09 -4.48
C GLU A 277 25.02 5.39 -3.87
N SER A 278 25.90 6.23 -3.33
CA SER A 278 25.51 7.54 -2.80
C SER A 278 26.30 8.67 -3.43
N VAL A 279 25.59 9.71 -3.85
CA VAL A 279 26.15 10.96 -4.34
C VAL A 279 26.14 11.97 -3.21
N ALA A 280 27.31 12.43 -2.78
CA ALA A 280 27.44 13.38 -1.68
C ALA A 280 26.80 14.73 -2.02
N THR A 281 26.04 15.28 -1.07
CA THR A 281 25.47 16.63 -1.16
C THR A 281 26.28 17.62 -0.34
N PRO A 282 26.34 18.91 -0.74
CA PRO A 282 27.00 19.98 0.02
C PRO A 282 26.21 20.44 1.26
N PHE A 283 25.08 19.78 1.54
CA PHE A 283 24.22 19.99 2.69
C PHE A 283 23.80 18.66 3.30
N ALA A 284 23.35 18.70 4.55
CA ALA A 284 22.87 17.51 5.24
C ALA A 284 21.39 17.26 4.96
N VAL A 285 21.01 15.99 5.07
CA VAL A 285 19.65 15.45 4.98
C VAL A 285 18.92 15.93 3.72
N PRO A 286 19.38 15.54 2.51
CA PRO A 286 18.59 15.72 1.29
C PRO A 286 17.29 14.92 1.40
N HIS A 287 16.18 15.58 1.73
CA HIS A 287 14.91 14.92 2.03
C HIS A 287 13.91 15.04 0.89
N ALA A 288 13.51 16.27 0.56
CA ALA A 288 12.67 16.53 -0.60
C ALA A 288 13.41 16.06 -1.86
N LEU A 289 12.75 15.29 -2.71
CA LEU A 289 13.35 14.68 -3.90
C LEU A 289 12.31 14.56 -5.01
N SER A 290 12.71 14.85 -6.25
CA SER A 290 11.95 14.49 -7.44
C SER A 290 12.90 14.38 -8.64
N ALA A 291 12.44 13.80 -9.75
CA ALA A 291 13.18 13.69 -10.99
C ALA A 291 12.30 14.11 -12.17
N THR A 292 12.90 14.68 -13.21
CA THR A 292 12.17 15.01 -14.43
C THR A 292 11.66 13.75 -15.12
N PRO A 293 10.52 13.80 -15.83
CA PRO A 293 9.94 12.65 -16.54
C PRO A 293 10.90 11.95 -17.52
N ASP A 294 11.84 12.70 -18.09
CA ASP A 294 12.86 12.20 -19.01
C ASP A 294 14.12 11.66 -18.30
N GLY A 295 14.13 11.62 -16.96
CA GLY A 295 15.25 11.13 -16.15
C GLY A 295 16.48 12.04 -16.15
N ARG A 296 16.44 13.20 -16.82
CA ARG A 296 17.62 14.05 -17.04
C ARG A 296 18.10 14.78 -15.80
N TYR A 297 17.17 15.28 -14.97
CA TYR A 297 17.52 16.02 -13.76
C TYR A 297 16.88 15.41 -12.53
N VAL A 298 17.67 15.30 -11.47
CA VAL A 298 17.22 15.01 -10.11
C VAL A 298 17.33 16.28 -9.29
N ILE A 299 16.25 16.63 -8.59
CA ILE A 299 16.21 17.81 -7.73
C ILE A 299 16.02 17.39 -6.28
N THR A 300 16.83 17.95 -5.39
CA THR A 300 16.71 17.68 -3.96
C THR A 300 17.07 18.89 -3.11
N ALA A 301 16.50 18.97 -1.91
CA ALA A 301 16.71 20.09 -0.99
C ALA A 301 17.03 19.59 0.42
N GLU A 302 17.78 20.42 1.16
CA GLU A 302 18.07 20.14 2.56
C GLU A 302 16.79 20.15 3.40
N LEU A 303 16.66 19.22 4.35
CA LEU A 303 15.47 19.17 5.22
C LEU A 303 15.32 20.44 6.05
N SER A 304 16.40 20.99 6.59
CA SER A 304 16.37 22.18 7.44
C SER A 304 17.48 23.13 7.03
N GLY A 305 17.11 24.29 6.50
CA GLY A 305 18.05 25.34 6.16
C GLY A 305 18.77 25.93 7.39
N GLN A 306 19.89 26.60 7.15
CA GLN A 306 20.50 27.48 8.16
C GLN A 306 19.80 28.84 8.15
N ALA A 307 20.07 29.69 9.15
CA ALA A 307 19.42 31.00 9.27
C ALA A 307 19.68 31.94 8.08
N ASP A 308 20.83 31.80 7.42
CA ASP A 308 21.31 32.68 6.35
C ASP A 308 20.98 32.20 4.93
N ALA A 309 20.78 30.89 4.72
CA ALA A 309 20.33 30.35 3.44
C ALA A 309 19.71 28.95 3.57
N SER A 310 18.69 28.71 2.75
CA SER A 310 18.17 27.39 2.41
C SER A 310 18.67 26.99 1.03
N ARG A 311 18.90 25.69 0.81
CA ARG A 311 19.54 25.18 -0.41
C ARG A 311 18.76 24.02 -1.02
N ALA A 312 18.69 24.07 -2.34
CA ALA A 312 18.40 22.93 -3.19
C ALA A 312 19.58 22.67 -4.12
N LEU A 313 19.53 21.55 -4.83
CA LEU A 313 20.44 21.26 -5.93
C LEU A 313 19.68 20.63 -7.09
N VAL A 314 20.27 20.78 -8.27
CA VAL A 314 19.94 20.05 -9.50
C VAL A 314 21.13 19.16 -9.83
N TYR A 315 20.89 17.87 -10.02
CA TYR A 315 21.86 16.90 -10.47
C TYR A 315 21.55 16.50 -11.92
N ASP A 316 22.47 16.76 -12.85
CA ASP A 316 22.37 16.32 -14.25
C ASP A 316 22.83 14.86 -14.32
N THR A 317 21.91 13.95 -14.67
CA THR A 317 22.16 12.51 -14.64
C THR A 317 23.06 12.02 -15.77
N ARG A 318 23.30 12.86 -16.78
CA ARG A 318 24.15 12.58 -17.94
C ARG A 318 25.58 13.06 -17.72
N THR A 319 25.76 14.21 -17.07
CA THR A 319 27.11 14.77 -16.80
C THR A 319 27.59 14.54 -15.38
N GLU A 320 26.70 14.12 -14.48
CA GLU A 320 26.91 13.97 -13.03
C GLU A 320 27.22 15.30 -12.32
N ASP A 321 26.95 16.43 -12.99
CA ASP A 321 27.18 17.76 -12.45
C ASP A 321 26.10 18.14 -11.41
N ILE A 322 26.55 18.78 -10.33
CA ILE A 322 25.68 19.34 -9.29
C ILE A 322 25.66 20.86 -9.42
N THR A 323 24.47 21.41 -9.61
CA THR A 323 24.21 22.85 -9.56
C THR A 323 23.47 23.21 -8.28
N LEU A 324 24.05 24.09 -7.46
CA LEU A 324 23.41 24.56 -6.24
C LEU A 324 22.43 25.70 -6.52
N VAL A 325 21.28 25.65 -5.84
CA VAL A 325 20.22 26.64 -5.91
C VAL A 325 20.02 27.22 -4.52
N THR A 326 20.31 28.51 -4.37
CA THR A 326 20.03 29.24 -3.13
C THR A 326 18.56 29.64 -3.10
N ILE A 327 17.88 29.28 -2.02
CA ILE A 327 16.49 29.64 -1.78
C ILE A 327 16.47 30.75 -0.71
N PRO A 328 15.92 31.94 -1.01
CA PRO A 328 15.80 33.01 -0.04
C PRO A 328 14.99 32.59 1.20
N THR A 329 15.53 32.89 2.38
CA THR A 329 14.88 32.57 3.67
C THR A 329 14.04 33.71 4.21
N ASP A 330 14.26 34.95 3.75
CA ASP A 330 13.66 36.16 4.35
C ASP A 330 13.82 36.17 5.88
N ASP A 331 15.00 35.78 6.36
CA ASP A 331 15.35 35.58 7.78
C ASP A 331 14.51 34.51 8.54
N ARG A 332 13.79 33.64 7.80
CA ARG A 332 13.02 32.51 8.33
C ARG A 332 13.61 31.18 7.83
N PRO A 333 14.22 30.35 8.69
CA PRO A 333 14.68 29.02 8.30
C PRO A 333 13.53 28.18 7.72
N ARG A 334 13.78 27.55 6.56
CA ARG A 334 12.78 26.69 5.89
C ARG A 334 13.06 25.23 6.21
N GLU A 335 12.01 24.51 6.61
CA GLU A 335 12.00 23.05 6.74
C GLU A 335 11.31 22.46 5.50
N PHE A 336 12.05 21.86 4.58
CA PHE A 336 11.53 21.38 3.30
C PHE A 336 11.11 19.93 3.34
N ILE A 337 9.92 19.62 2.80
CA ILE A 337 9.35 18.28 2.88
C ILE A 337 9.31 17.58 1.51
N HIS A 338 8.63 18.15 0.52
CA HIS A 338 8.42 17.44 -0.75
C HIS A 338 8.59 18.34 -1.96
N PHE A 339 9.30 17.81 -2.98
CA PHE A 339 9.28 18.35 -4.33
C PHE A 339 8.22 17.64 -5.16
N SER A 340 7.44 18.39 -5.95
CA SER A 340 6.55 17.81 -6.96
C SER A 340 6.64 18.58 -8.27
N ILE A 341 6.66 17.87 -9.40
CA ILE A 341 6.64 18.46 -10.74
C ILE A 341 5.20 18.43 -11.26
N LEU A 342 4.65 19.60 -11.57
CA LEU A 342 3.27 19.70 -12.06
C LEU A 342 3.14 19.13 -13.47
N GLY A 343 2.10 18.32 -13.70
CA GLY A 343 1.83 17.67 -14.99
C GLY A 343 2.77 16.52 -15.35
N ALA A 344 3.70 16.17 -14.46
CA ALA A 344 4.56 15.00 -14.54
C ALA A 344 4.00 13.93 -13.60
N HIS A 345 3.01 13.17 -14.03
CA HIS A 345 2.43 12.14 -13.18
C HIS A 345 3.32 10.89 -13.18
N HIS A 346 3.76 10.48 -11.99
CA HIS A 346 4.39 9.17 -11.73
C HIS A 346 3.32 8.07 -11.64
N MET A 347 2.38 8.00 -12.58
CA MET A 347 1.50 6.83 -12.70
C MET A 347 2.38 5.69 -13.23
N GLY A 348 2.93 4.87 -12.33
CA GLY A 348 3.73 3.69 -12.65
C GLY A 348 2.88 2.57 -13.22
N GLY A 349 2.18 2.83 -14.31
CA GLY A 349 1.31 1.88 -14.97
C GLY A 349 0.71 2.47 -16.23
N HIS A 350 0.75 1.69 -17.31
CA HIS A 350 0.17 2.02 -18.62
C HIS A 350 -1.35 2.25 -18.55
N GLY A 351 -1.76 3.45 -18.14
CA GLY A 351 -3.08 4.00 -18.37
C GLY A 351 -3.17 4.62 -19.76
N GLY A 352 -3.17 3.79 -20.80
CA GLY A 352 -3.58 4.23 -22.13
C GLY A 352 -5.06 4.56 -22.14
N GLY A 353 -5.42 5.85 -22.04
CA GLY A 353 -6.84 6.23 -22.13
C GLY A 353 -7.15 7.69 -21.81
N HIS A 354 -7.08 8.54 -22.83
CA HIS A 354 -7.94 9.73 -22.99
C HIS A 354 -7.88 10.85 -21.93
N SER A 355 -6.73 11.51 -21.78
CA SER A 355 -6.73 12.97 -21.66
C SER A 355 -5.74 13.54 -22.69
N GLY A 356 -6.24 14.38 -23.61
CA GLY A 356 -5.46 14.97 -24.70
C GLY A 356 -4.48 16.04 -24.22
N HIS A 357 -3.78 15.81 -23.12
CA HIS A 357 -2.86 16.76 -22.53
C HIS A 357 -1.42 16.32 -22.83
N SER A 358 -0.66 17.23 -23.44
CA SER A 358 0.76 17.05 -23.67
C SER A 358 1.43 16.68 -22.35
N MET A 359 2.19 15.58 -22.34
CA MET A 359 3.18 15.34 -21.27
C MET A 359 3.91 16.65 -21.00
N ALA A 360 4.10 16.99 -19.72
CA ALA A 360 4.82 18.19 -19.36
C ALA A 360 6.17 18.21 -20.08
N SER A 361 6.43 19.30 -20.79
CA SER A 361 7.70 19.58 -21.46
C SER A 361 8.38 20.73 -20.74
N TYR A 362 9.68 20.89 -20.95
CA TYR A 362 10.36 22.08 -20.47
C TYR A 362 9.69 23.37 -20.97
N PRO A 363 9.69 24.44 -20.15
CA PRO A 363 10.12 24.43 -18.75
C PRO A 363 9.10 23.73 -17.83
N TYR A 364 9.59 22.98 -16.85
CA TYR A 364 8.74 22.35 -15.83
C TYR A 364 8.41 23.33 -14.71
N THR A 365 7.17 23.29 -14.21
CA THR A 365 6.83 23.91 -12.92
C THR A 365 7.05 22.91 -11.80
N VAL A 366 7.88 23.30 -10.84
CA VAL A 366 8.25 22.50 -9.68
C VAL A 366 7.74 23.20 -8.42
N THR A 367 7.22 22.43 -7.48
CA THR A 367 6.73 22.92 -6.19
C THR A 367 7.55 22.33 -5.06
N LEU A 368 7.75 23.09 -3.97
CA LEU A 368 8.46 22.66 -2.77
C LEU A 368 7.70 23.11 -1.53
N THR A 369 7.31 22.17 -0.67
CA THR A 369 6.62 22.50 0.58
C THR A 369 7.60 22.91 1.68
N SER A 370 7.26 23.99 2.39
CA SER A 370 8.00 24.48 3.56
C SER A 370 7.15 24.41 4.82
N ARG A 371 7.42 23.40 5.64
CA ARG A 371 6.67 23.08 6.86
C ARG A 371 6.80 24.15 7.94
N SER A 372 7.94 24.82 8.01
CA SER A 372 8.21 25.86 9.03
C SER A 372 7.61 27.23 8.67
N THR A 373 7.48 27.54 7.37
CA THR A 373 6.97 28.84 6.91
C THR A 373 5.52 28.80 6.43
N ASN A 374 4.87 27.63 6.42
CA ASN A 374 3.48 27.43 6.00
C ASN A 374 3.23 27.88 4.56
N GLU A 375 4.15 27.52 3.66
CA GLU A 375 4.16 27.97 2.28
C GLU A 375 4.47 26.81 1.32
N VAL A 376 4.03 26.98 0.07
CA VAL A 376 4.54 26.24 -1.09
C VAL A 376 5.37 27.20 -1.94
N LEU A 377 6.60 26.82 -2.23
CA LEU A 377 7.49 27.55 -3.14
C LEU A 377 7.30 27.00 -4.55
N PHE A 378 7.35 27.88 -5.55
CA PHE A 378 7.23 27.54 -6.96
C PHE A 378 8.53 27.86 -7.68
N PHE A 379 8.93 26.96 -8.57
CA PHE A 379 10.13 27.08 -9.38
C PHE A 379 9.84 26.73 -10.84
N THR A 380 10.60 27.33 -11.73
CA THR A 380 10.72 26.97 -13.13
C THR A 380 12.02 26.21 -13.32
N LEU A 381 11.95 24.98 -13.82
CA LEU A 381 13.11 24.19 -14.25
C LEU A 381 13.21 24.24 -15.77
N ALA A 382 14.26 24.89 -16.28
CA ALA A 382 14.53 25.02 -17.71
C ALA A 382 15.20 23.77 -18.30
N GLU A 383 15.19 23.66 -19.62
CA GLU A 383 15.79 22.53 -20.35
C GLU A 383 17.29 22.37 -20.12
N ASP A 384 17.98 23.47 -19.83
CA ASP A 384 19.41 23.50 -19.50
C ASP A 384 19.72 23.17 -18.03
N GLY A 385 18.70 22.82 -17.23
CA GLY A 385 18.85 22.44 -15.82
C GLY A 385 18.79 23.63 -14.86
N THR A 386 18.59 24.85 -15.36
CA THR A 386 18.44 26.03 -14.50
C THR A 386 17.12 25.94 -13.71
N LEU A 387 17.22 25.86 -12.39
CA LEU A 387 16.08 25.93 -11.47
C LEU A 387 15.97 27.33 -10.86
N THR A 388 14.89 28.05 -11.21
CA THR A 388 14.65 29.44 -10.78
C THR A 388 13.40 29.52 -9.92
N MET A 389 13.47 30.19 -8.77
CA MET A 389 12.30 30.40 -7.91
C MET A 389 11.41 31.52 -8.48
N ASP A 390 10.13 31.22 -8.67
CA ASP A 390 9.15 32.14 -9.27
C ASP A 390 8.22 32.78 -8.23
N GLY A 391 8.25 32.31 -6.98
CA GLY A 391 7.47 32.87 -5.87
C GLY A 391 6.95 31.82 -4.89
N THR A 392 6.02 32.25 -4.04
CA THR A 392 5.41 31.44 -2.98
C THR A 392 3.89 31.59 -2.97
N ALA A 393 3.20 30.57 -2.47
CA ALA A 393 1.79 30.64 -2.08
C ALA A 393 1.62 30.20 -0.63
N PRO A 394 0.68 30.81 0.12
CA PRO A 394 0.37 30.35 1.48
C PRO A 394 -0.31 28.98 1.45
N ALA A 395 0.03 28.14 2.43
CA ALA A 395 -0.69 26.92 2.77
C ALA A 395 -1.24 27.02 4.20
N GLY A 396 -1.82 25.93 4.71
CA GLY A 396 -2.21 25.83 6.12
C GLY A 396 -0.99 25.54 7.02
N ASP A 397 -1.27 25.15 8.26
CA ASP A 397 -0.22 24.95 9.27
C ASP A 397 0.55 23.64 9.06
N GLY A 398 1.83 23.75 8.73
CA GLY A 398 2.76 22.63 8.55
C GLY A 398 2.50 21.82 7.28
N PRO A 399 2.57 22.44 6.08
CA PRO A 399 2.40 21.71 4.82
C PRO A 399 3.43 20.57 4.70
N TYR A 400 2.96 19.41 4.25
CA TYR A 400 3.75 18.18 4.20
C TYR A 400 3.95 17.70 2.75
N HIS A 401 3.57 16.48 2.38
CA HIS A 401 3.72 16.00 1.00
C HIS A 401 2.64 16.65 0.12
N ALA A 402 3.01 17.51 -0.82
CA ALA A 402 2.06 18.02 -1.80
C ALA A 402 1.99 17.12 -3.04
N HIS A 403 0.80 16.98 -3.62
CA HIS A 403 0.60 16.24 -4.87
C HIS A 403 -0.38 16.99 -5.77
N ALA A 404 -0.08 17.05 -7.08
CA ALA A 404 -0.99 17.63 -8.07
C ALA A 404 -2.15 16.67 -8.40
N ASN A 405 -3.33 17.17 -8.72
CA ASN A 405 -4.37 16.32 -9.33
C ASN A 405 -3.97 15.91 -10.76
N HIS A 406 -4.70 14.96 -11.35
CA HIS A 406 -4.34 14.30 -12.61
C HIS A 406 -4.20 15.24 -13.84
N ASP A 407 -4.87 16.38 -13.85
CA ASP A 407 -4.74 17.36 -14.94
C ASP A 407 -3.72 18.49 -14.61
N GLY A 408 -3.07 18.41 -13.45
CA GLY A 408 -2.10 19.40 -12.97
C GLY A 408 -2.70 20.77 -12.63
N THR A 409 -4.02 20.92 -12.59
CA THR A 409 -4.68 22.22 -12.35
C THR A 409 -4.79 22.58 -10.87
N MET A 410 -4.71 21.58 -9.98
CA MET A 410 -4.87 21.73 -8.54
C MET A 410 -3.70 21.09 -7.79
N LEU A 411 -3.27 21.72 -6.70
CA LEU A 411 -2.29 21.19 -5.76
C LEU A 411 -2.98 20.85 -4.44
N LEU A 412 -2.88 19.58 -4.02
CA LEU A 412 -3.38 19.07 -2.75
C LEU A 412 -2.23 19.10 -1.73
N ILE A 413 -2.44 19.75 -0.59
CA ILE A 413 -1.40 20.00 0.42
C ILE A 413 -1.94 19.63 1.80
N PRO A 414 -1.55 18.49 2.38
CA PRO A 414 -1.80 18.17 3.77
C PRO A 414 -1.09 19.17 4.68
N ASP A 415 -1.85 19.83 5.52
CA ASP A 415 -1.37 20.73 6.55
C ASP A 415 -1.30 19.95 7.86
N GLN A 416 -0.16 19.28 8.08
CA GLN A 416 0.02 18.25 9.08
C GLN A 416 -0.25 18.73 10.50
N ARG A 417 0.15 19.96 10.85
CA ARG A 417 -0.13 20.53 12.18
C ARG A 417 -1.54 21.11 12.26
N GLY A 418 -2.03 21.64 11.14
CA GLY A 418 -3.35 22.24 11.01
C GLY A 418 -4.52 21.24 11.04
N ASN A 419 -4.26 19.95 10.78
CA ASN A 419 -5.29 18.92 10.62
C ASN A 419 -6.25 19.25 9.46
N THR A 420 -5.71 19.79 8.36
CA THR A 420 -6.45 20.20 7.17
C THR A 420 -5.75 19.78 5.89
N VAL A 421 -6.44 19.89 4.76
CA VAL A 421 -5.80 19.88 3.44
C VAL A 421 -6.09 21.19 2.75
N SER A 422 -5.04 21.94 2.39
CA SER A 422 -5.14 23.12 1.54
C SER A 422 -5.15 22.68 0.08
N ILE A 423 -6.03 23.28 -0.71
CA ILE A 423 -6.13 23.07 -2.15
C ILE A 423 -5.86 24.39 -2.85
N LEU A 424 -4.85 24.45 -3.70
CA LEU A 424 -4.49 25.62 -4.49
C LEU A 424 -4.74 25.37 -5.97
N THR A 425 -5.11 26.41 -6.71
CA THR A 425 -5.01 26.40 -8.18
C THR A 425 -3.54 26.50 -8.57
N ALA A 426 -3.08 25.59 -9.43
CA ALA A 426 -1.68 25.48 -9.80
C ALA A 426 -1.17 26.70 -10.61
N ASP A 427 -1.97 27.18 -11.54
CA ASP A 427 -1.63 28.23 -12.50
C ASP A 427 -1.54 29.62 -11.84
N THR A 428 -2.54 29.93 -11.03
CA THR A 428 -2.79 31.23 -10.40
C THR A 428 -2.29 31.26 -8.96
N ARG A 429 -1.93 30.09 -8.41
CA ARG A 429 -1.39 29.89 -7.05
C ARG A 429 -2.35 30.40 -5.97
N GLN A 430 -3.65 30.40 -6.26
CA GLN A 430 -4.68 30.93 -5.36
C GLN A 430 -5.32 29.80 -4.55
N PRO A 431 -5.73 30.08 -3.29
CA PRO A 431 -6.53 29.14 -2.53
C PRO A 431 -7.85 28.83 -3.23
N ALA A 432 -8.09 27.55 -3.49
CA ALA A 432 -9.35 27.05 -4.02
C ALA A 432 -10.26 26.53 -2.89
N ALA A 433 -9.69 25.79 -1.94
CA ALA A 433 -10.42 25.24 -0.80
C ALA A 433 -9.49 24.94 0.40
N THR A 434 -10.09 24.79 1.57
CA THR A 434 -9.43 24.18 2.74
C THR A 434 -10.34 23.13 3.33
N VAL A 435 -9.94 21.88 3.22
CA VAL A 435 -10.69 20.71 3.66
C VAL A 435 -10.47 20.48 5.14
N ARG A 436 -11.56 20.35 5.88
CA ARG A 436 -11.56 20.11 7.33
C ARG A 436 -12.42 18.91 7.64
N ASN A 437 -11.82 17.90 8.27
CA ASN A 437 -12.53 16.72 8.70
C ASN A 437 -11.78 16.06 9.87
N ALA A 438 -12.51 15.41 10.78
CA ALA A 438 -11.89 14.70 11.90
C ALA A 438 -10.93 13.60 11.45
N ALA A 439 -11.15 12.99 10.28
CA ALA A 439 -10.26 11.97 9.71
C ALA A 439 -8.86 12.52 9.36
N LEU A 440 -8.72 13.83 9.15
CA LEU A 440 -7.46 14.51 8.85
C LEU A 440 -6.66 14.82 10.13
N SER A 441 -6.55 13.88 11.06
CA SER A 441 -5.70 14.07 12.24
C SER A 441 -4.24 13.78 11.89
N GLN A 442 -3.45 14.84 11.75
CA GLN A 442 -2.07 14.84 11.24
C GLN A 442 -1.98 14.21 9.84
N PRO A 443 -2.59 14.83 8.82
CA PRO A 443 -2.57 14.31 7.47
C PRO A 443 -1.14 14.40 6.92
N HIS A 444 -0.75 13.40 6.14
CA HIS A 444 0.64 13.17 5.73
C HIS A 444 0.82 13.29 4.22
N SER A 445 0.22 12.36 3.46
CA SER A 445 0.39 12.28 2.00
C SER A 445 -0.97 12.21 1.31
N PRO A 446 -1.22 13.03 0.28
CA PRO A 446 -2.40 12.93 -0.57
C PRO A 446 -2.09 12.06 -1.80
N ALA A 447 -3.11 11.42 -2.36
CA ALA A 447 -3.02 10.75 -3.66
C ALA A 447 -4.27 11.05 -4.49
N PRO A 448 -4.16 11.46 -5.76
CA PRO A 448 -5.31 11.60 -6.64
C PRO A 448 -5.88 10.22 -6.98
N GLY A 449 -7.21 10.11 -7.08
CA GLY A 449 -7.86 8.93 -7.61
C GLY A 449 -7.64 8.77 -9.11
N PRO A 450 -7.68 7.54 -9.64
CA PRO A 450 -7.38 7.24 -11.04
C PRO A 450 -8.33 7.93 -12.03
N ASP A 451 -9.58 8.15 -11.62
CA ASP A 451 -10.64 8.78 -12.41
C ASP A 451 -10.78 10.29 -12.18
N GLY A 452 -9.94 10.87 -11.30
CA GLY A 452 -10.02 12.27 -10.89
C GLY A 452 -11.27 12.64 -10.08
N SER A 453 -12.15 11.69 -9.76
CA SER A 453 -13.39 11.94 -9.02
C SER A 453 -13.17 12.04 -7.51
N ARG A 454 -12.01 11.58 -7.03
CA ARG A 454 -11.63 11.55 -5.62
C ARG A 454 -10.17 11.92 -5.41
N PHE A 455 -9.84 12.31 -4.20
CA PHE A 455 -8.49 12.22 -3.68
C PHE A 455 -8.48 11.51 -2.32
N PHE A 456 -7.33 10.96 -1.97
CA PHE A 456 -7.10 10.18 -0.76
C PHE A 456 -6.05 10.85 0.10
N VAL A 457 -6.12 10.66 1.41
CA VAL A 457 -5.15 11.24 2.35
C VAL A 457 -4.86 10.25 3.46
N THR A 458 -3.58 9.93 3.69
CA THR A 458 -3.14 9.24 4.90
C THR A 458 -3.08 10.20 6.09
N SER A 459 -3.49 9.73 7.26
CA SER A 459 -3.44 10.47 8.52
C SER A 459 -2.85 9.62 9.63
N SER A 460 -1.81 10.13 10.31
CA SER A 460 -1.07 9.36 11.31
C SER A 460 -1.77 9.23 12.66
N ASN A 461 -2.61 10.21 12.99
CA ASN A 461 -3.40 10.29 14.23
C ASN A 461 -2.61 10.10 15.54
N LEU A 462 -1.32 10.49 15.60
CA LEU A 462 -0.50 10.37 16.80
C LEU A 462 -0.98 11.25 17.96
N THR A 463 -1.77 12.30 17.68
CA THR A 463 -2.45 13.10 18.69
C THR A 463 -3.70 12.43 19.26
N GLY A 464 -4.34 11.56 18.49
CA GLY A 464 -5.60 10.88 18.84
C GLY A 464 -6.85 11.75 18.63
N ASN A 465 -6.81 12.74 17.73
CA ASN A 465 -7.96 13.62 17.47
C ASN A 465 -9.04 12.93 16.61
N TRP A 466 -8.66 11.92 15.83
CA TRP A 466 -9.60 11.03 15.16
C TRP A 466 -9.91 9.84 16.05
N THR A 467 -11.19 9.51 16.21
CA THR A 467 -11.64 8.31 16.92
C THR A 467 -11.83 7.19 15.90
N PRO A 468 -11.02 6.12 15.95
CA PRO A 468 -11.21 4.95 15.11
C PRO A 468 -12.55 4.26 15.44
N PRO A 469 -13.25 3.69 14.45
CA PRO A 469 -14.47 2.93 14.70
C PRO A 469 -14.22 1.70 15.58
N TYR A 470 -13.01 1.13 15.55
CA TYR A 470 -12.66 -0.07 16.31
C TYR A 470 -11.37 0.13 17.10
N LEU A 471 -11.47 0.03 18.43
CA LEU A 471 -10.33 0.09 19.35
C LEU A 471 -9.98 -1.33 19.82
N PHE A 472 -9.20 -2.04 19.01
CA PHE A 472 -8.74 -3.39 19.31
C PHE A 472 -7.84 -3.42 20.55
N HIS A 473 -7.81 -4.56 21.24
CA HIS A 473 -6.94 -4.76 22.40
C HIS A 473 -5.47 -4.58 22.02
N GLY A 474 -4.74 -3.87 22.88
CA GLY A 474 -3.29 -3.80 22.85
C GLY A 474 -2.65 -5.03 23.52
N ALA A 475 -1.32 -5.03 23.56
CA ALA A 475 -0.54 -6.12 24.17
C ALA A 475 -0.82 -6.34 25.68
N ASP A 476 -1.41 -5.35 26.35
CA ASP A 476 -1.82 -5.40 27.76
C ASP A 476 -3.25 -5.96 27.95
N GLY A 477 -3.92 -6.36 26.86
CA GLY A 477 -5.29 -6.85 26.86
C GLY A 477 -6.35 -5.77 27.08
N GLN A 478 -5.97 -4.49 27.10
CA GLN A 478 -6.90 -3.36 27.18
C GLN A 478 -7.14 -2.75 25.79
N PRO A 479 -8.29 -2.11 25.53
CA PRO A 479 -8.50 -1.38 24.28
C PRO A 479 -7.36 -0.40 24.03
N ALA A 480 -6.74 -0.50 22.85
CA ALA A 480 -5.68 0.40 22.47
C ALA A 480 -6.20 1.84 22.37
N SER A 481 -5.34 2.80 22.68
CA SER A 481 -5.69 4.21 22.49
C SER A 481 -5.92 4.53 21.01
N ALA A 482 -6.71 5.56 20.71
CA ALA A 482 -6.92 6.05 19.35
C ALA A 482 -5.62 6.32 18.57
N ARG A 483 -4.53 6.68 19.28
CA ARG A 483 -3.19 6.94 18.70
C ARG A 483 -2.51 5.72 18.10
N ALA A 484 -3.00 4.52 18.41
CA ALA A 484 -2.48 3.28 17.84
C ALA A 484 -2.97 3.05 16.40
N PHE A 485 -3.88 3.90 15.89
CA PHE A 485 -4.50 3.75 14.58
C PHE A 485 -4.53 5.07 13.84
N GLY A 486 -4.18 5.03 12.56
CA GLY A 486 -4.45 6.09 11.62
C GLY A 486 -5.51 5.68 10.60
N ASN A 487 -5.57 6.41 9.48
CA ASN A 487 -6.51 6.11 8.42
C ASN A 487 -6.02 6.55 7.04
N VAL A 488 -6.70 6.05 6.02
CA VAL A 488 -6.82 6.69 4.71
C VAL A 488 -8.24 7.23 4.57
N ALA A 489 -8.38 8.51 4.28
CA ALA A 489 -9.67 9.15 4.03
C ALA A 489 -9.80 9.55 2.56
N ALA A 490 -10.96 9.27 1.98
CA ALA A 490 -11.32 9.61 0.61
C ALA A 490 -12.22 10.84 0.60
N PHE A 491 -11.95 11.77 -0.30
CA PHE A 491 -12.71 13.01 -0.47
C PHE A 491 -13.06 13.24 -1.93
N THR A 492 -14.15 13.96 -2.19
CA THR A 492 -14.42 14.55 -3.52
C THR A 492 -13.35 15.63 -3.82
N PRO A 493 -13.17 16.10 -5.07
CA PRO A 493 -12.12 17.05 -5.40
C PRO A 493 -12.26 18.39 -4.66
N MET A 494 -13.46 18.69 -4.16
CA MET A 494 -13.77 19.90 -3.39
C MET A 494 -13.73 19.66 -1.87
N GLY A 495 -13.41 18.44 -1.42
CA GLY A 495 -13.15 18.13 -0.01
C GLY A 495 -14.33 17.56 0.78
N GLU A 496 -15.39 17.08 0.13
CA GLU A 496 -16.46 16.37 0.84
C GLU A 496 -16.00 14.95 1.16
N LEU A 497 -16.23 14.48 2.40
CA LEU A 497 -15.80 13.13 2.81
C LEU A 497 -16.64 12.06 2.10
N VAL A 498 -15.97 11.13 1.43
CA VAL A 498 -16.57 9.96 0.79
C VAL A 498 -16.50 8.74 1.69
N GLY A 499 -15.37 8.51 2.36
CA GLY A 499 -15.17 7.34 3.21
C GLY A 499 -13.85 7.38 3.97
N VAL A 500 -13.72 6.53 4.98
CA VAL A 500 -12.52 6.39 5.80
C VAL A 500 -12.22 4.91 6.00
N VAL A 501 -10.98 4.53 5.74
CA VAL A 501 -10.45 3.19 6.00
C VAL A 501 -9.52 3.28 7.20
N GLN A 502 -9.86 2.60 8.29
CA GLN A 502 -9.01 2.50 9.47
C GLN A 502 -7.77 1.67 9.11
N LEU A 503 -6.60 2.22 9.43
CA LEU A 503 -5.32 1.55 9.28
C LEU A 503 -4.66 1.36 10.66
N GLY A 504 -3.52 0.68 10.61
CA GLY A 504 -2.58 0.51 11.68
C GLY A 504 -1.90 1.79 12.17
N ALA A 505 -0.82 1.63 12.92
CA ALA A 505 -0.13 2.75 13.56
C ALA A 505 0.69 3.58 12.56
N TYR A 506 0.55 4.90 12.66
CA TYR A 506 1.33 5.88 11.90
C TYR A 506 1.32 5.67 10.36
N PRO A 507 0.16 5.70 9.68
CA PRO A 507 0.12 5.84 8.23
C PRO A 507 0.95 7.04 7.75
N SER A 508 1.78 6.80 6.74
CA SER A 508 2.76 7.77 6.21
C SER A 508 2.57 8.01 4.72
N GLY A 509 3.52 7.67 3.85
CA GLY A 509 3.40 7.82 2.39
C GLY A 509 2.14 7.16 1.85
N LEU A 510 1.60 7.77 0.79
CA LEU A 510 0.45 7.29 0.06
C LEU A 510 0.71 7.48 -1.43
N GLU A 511 0.81 6.40 -2.18
CA GLU A 511 1.07 6.45 -3.62
C GLU A 511 0.06 5.59 -4.39
N PRO A 512 -0.58 6.13 -5.44
CA PRO A 512 -1.48 5.37 -6.30
C PRO A 512 -0.71 4.61 -7.38
N VAL A 513 -1.23 3.44 -7.78
CA VAL A 513 -0.75 2.68 -8.95
C VAL A 513 -1.93 2.09 -9.70
N SER A 514 -1.87 2.11 -11.03
CA SER A 514 -2.84 1.44 -11.90
C SER A 514 -2.17 0.25 -12.59
N LEU A 515 -2.56 -0.96 -12.23
CA LEU A 515 -2.07 -2.18 -12.87
C LEU A 515 -2.75 -2.38 -14.23
N PRO A 516 -2.04 -2.92 -15.23
CA PRO A 516 -2.65 -3.27 -16.50
C PRO A 516 -3.72 -4.35 -16.30
N GLU A 517 -4.76 -4.35 -17.14
CA GLU A 517 -5.72 -5.44 -17.15
C GLU A 517 -4.99 -6.76 -17.41
N LYS A 518 -5.15 -7.74 -16.52
CA LYS A 518 -4.70 -9.10 -16.81
C LYS A 518 -5.57 -9.63 -17.94
N THR A 519 -5.04 -9.70 -19.16
CA THR A 519 -5.73 -10.39 -20.26
C THR A 519 -5.92 -11.84 -19.83
N MET A 520 -7.16 -12.25 -19.57
CA MET A 520 -7.45 -13.68 -19.45
C MET A 520 -7.09 -14.31 -20.79
N ASP A 521 -6.01 -15.10 -20.81
CA ASP A 521 -5.75 -16.01 -21.91
C ASP A 521 -6.93 -17.00 -21.92
N HIS A 522 -7.91 -16.73 -22.78
CA HIS A 522 -8.90 -17.72 -23.16
C HIS A 522 -8.16 -18.79 -23.95
N GLY A 523 -7.46 -19.67 -23.23
CA GLY A 523 -6.74 -20.79 -23.79
C GLY A 523 -7.64 -21.55 -24.76
N GLY A 524 -7.29 -21.46 -26.05
CA GLY A 524 -7.70 -22.38 -27.10
C GLY A 524 -9.19 -22.66 -27.23
N MET A 525 -9.99 -21.68 -27.66
CA MET A 525 -11.04 -22.03 -28.61
C MET A 525 -10.37 -22.16 -29.99
N ASP A 526 -9.96 -23.39 -30.30
CA ASP A 526 -9.62 -23.82 -31.65
C ASP A 526 -10.81 -23.50 -32.56
N HIS A 527 -10.73 -22.37 -33.28
CA HIS A 527 -11.58 -22.12 -34.44
C HIS A 527 -11.11 -23.04 -35.57
N GLY A 528 -11.42 -24.32 -35.41
CA GLY A 528 -11.35 -25.32 -36.47
C GLY A 528 -12.06 -24.79 -37.70
N GLY A 529 -11.33 -24.80 -38.82
CA GLY A 529 -11.61 -24.07 -40.04
C GLY A 529 -13.05 -24.16 -40.56
N MET A 530 -13.61 -23.01 -40.90
CA MET A 530 -14.62 -22.92 -41.95
C MET A 530 -13.93 -22.52 -43.25
N ASN A 531 -13.76 -23.52 -44.09
CA ASN A 531 -13.33 -23.42 -45.47
C ASN A 531 -14.45 -22.73 -46.27
N HIS A 532 -14.21 -21.50 -46.74
CA HIS A 532 -15.10 -20.84 -47.69
C HIS A 532 -14.72 -21.25 -49.12
N ASP A 533 -15.27 -22.37 -49.56
CA ASP A 533 -15.42 -22.71 -50.98
C ASP A 533 -16.81 -23.30 -51.19
N ASN A 534 -17.77 -22.46 -51.62
CA ASN A 534 -18.65 -22.75 -52.76
C ASN A 534 -19.77 -21.71 -52.94
N HIS A 535 -19.84 -21.25 -54.20
CA HIS A 535 -20.94 -20.62 -54.95
C HIS A 535 -21.24 -19.14 -54.77
#